data_AF-A0A7Y1APE1-F1
#
_entry.id   AF-A0A7Y1APE1-F1
#
_cell.length_a   1.000
_cell.length_b   1.000
_cell.length_c   1.000
_cell.angle_alpha   90.00
_cell.angle_beta   90.00
_cell.angle_gamma   90.00
#
_symmetry.space_group_name_H-M   'P 1'
#
loop_
_entity.id
_entity.type
_entity.pdbx_description
1 polymer ?
#
loop_
_entity_poly.entity_id
_entity_poly.type
_entity_poly.pdbx_seq_one_letter_code
_entity_poly.pdbx_strand_id
1 'polypeptide(L)'
;MKGFGTFALIVGICWVVFALSMDVSVSTGMGRVNNLGLMADRQVHTIVGGMIALAGLVMMLLGGKSSTPGRAETAEHDTRHCPLCAETIKNAAVKCKHCGAEIEAVSRINPAVGWTVRIPCRPGMEFEATQKIVSSDGWPCDKPDGAVVVIGPYAEKQDAVEVLKNLRVSHSIFGELSYKA
;
A
#
# COMPACT_ATOMS: atom_id res chain seq x y z
N MET A 1 -9.20 -10.68 -3.82
CA MET A 1 -9.39 -11.62 -2.68
C MET A 1 -10.80 -11.58 -2.09
N LYS A 2 -11.47 -10.42 -2.03
CA LYS A 2 -12.85 -10.31 -1.50
C LYS A 2 -13.85 -11.29 -2.13
N GLY A 3 -13.90 -11.43 -3.46
CA GLY A 3 -14.85 -12.34 -4.13
C GLY A 3 -14.67 -13.81 -3.74
N PHE A 4 -13.43 -14.28 -3.62
CA PHE A 4 -13.13 -15.63 -3.15
C PHE A 4 -13.49 -15.81 -1.66
N GLY A 5 -13.21 -14.80 -0.83
CA GLY A 5 -13.63 -14.79 0.58
C GLY A 5 -15.15 -14.84 0.75
N THR A 6 -15.89 -14.06 -0.04
CA THR A 6 -17.37 -14.11 -0.06
C THR A 6 -17.88 -15.49 -0.43
N PHE A 7 -17.33 -16.10 -1.48
CA PHE A 7 -17.72 -17.43 -1.91
C PHE A 7 -17.46 -18.48 -0.82
N ALA A 8 -16.26 -18.49 -0.23
CA ALA A 8 -15.90 -19.39 0.86
C ALA A 8 -16.80 -19.19 2.09
N LEU A 9 -17.13 -17.95 2.44
CA LEU A 9 -18.03 -17.64 3.55
C LEU A 9 -19.43 -18.20 3.31
N ILE A 10 -20.00 -18.01 2.12
CA ILE A 10 -21.32 -18.54 1.76
C ILE A 10 -21.32 -20.07 1.83
N VAL A 11 -20.32 -20.71 1.22
CA VAL A 11 -20.19 -22.19 1.25
C VAL A 11 -20.08 -22.70 2.68
N GLY A 12 -19.25 -22.08 3.51
CA GLY A 12 -19.08 -22.44 4.92
C GLY A 12 -20.39 -22.31 5.72
N ILE A 13 -21.12 -21.21 5.54
CA ILE A 13 -22.42 -20.99 6.21
C ILE A 13 -23.43 -22.05 5.77
N CYS A 14 -23.56 -22.32 4.46
CA CYS A 14 -24.46 -23.36 3.95
C CYS A 14 -24.10 -24.74 4.53
N TRP A 15 -22.80 -25.06 4.64
CA TRP A 15 -22.34 -26.31 5.23
C TRP A 15 -22.67 -26.44 6.72
N VAL A 16 -22.54 -25.35 7.49
CA VAL A 16 -22.95 -25.32 8.90
C VAL A 16 -24.45 -25.53 9.04
N VAL A 17 -25.26 -24.88 8.20
CA VAL A 17 -26.72 -25.07 8.21
C VAL A 17 -27.07 -26.54 7.93
N PHE A 18 -26.43 -27.15 6.91
CA PHE A 18 -26.58 -28.57 6.62
C PHE A 18 -26.24 -29.45 7.85
N ALA A 19 -25.08 -29.20 8.49
CA ALA A 19 -24.66 -29.95 9.66
C ALA A 19 -25.65 -29.81 10.83
N LEU A 20 -26.17 -28.60 11.07
CA LEU A 20 -27.14 -28.34 12.13
C LEU A 20 -28.50 -29.00 11.86
N SER A 21 -28.84 -29.27 10.59
CA SER A 21 -30.05 -29.98 10.18
C SER A 21 -29.93 -31.51 10.23
N MET A 22 -28.75 -32.08 10.52
CA MET A 22 -28.58 -33.53 10.63
C MET A 22 -29.32 -34.10 11.85
N ASP A 23 -30.13 -35.14 11.61
CA ASP A 23 -30.77 -35.91 12.67
C ASP A 23 -29.73 -36.78 13.38
N VAL A 24 -29.55 -36.52 14.68
CA VAL A 24 -28.58 -37.23 15.51
C VAL A 24 -29.20 -38.41 16.27
N SER A 25 -30.47 -38.71 16.03
CA SER A 25 -31.20 -39.72 16.77
C SER A 25 -31.52 -40.94 15.92
N VAL A 26 -31.62 -42.10 16.57
CA VAL A 26 -32.04 -43.36 15.95
C VAL A 26 -33.28 -43.89 16.67
N SER A 27 -34.17 -44.55 15.93
CA SER A 27 -35.32 -45.22 16.54
C SER A 27 -34.86 -46.48 17.28
N THR A 28 -35.39 -46.64 18.48
CA THR A 28 -35.32 -47.88 19.26
C THR A 28 -36.75 -48.31 19.55
N GLY A 29 -36.97 -49.60 19.87
CA GLY A 29 -38.30 -50.13 20.16
C GLY A 29 -39.05 -49.42 21.32
N MET A 30 -38.38 -48.57 22.09
CA MET A 30 -38.97 -47.78 23.18
C MET A 30 -38.95 -46.25 22.94
N GLY A 31 -38.59 -45.79 21.74
CA GLY A 31 -38.53 -44.36 21.40
C GLY A 31 -37.27 -43.96 20.65
N ARG A 32 -37.04 -42.66 20.46
CA ARG A 32 -35.82 -42.15 19.81
C ARG A 32 -34.76 -41.84 20.86
N VAL A 33 -33.53 -42.28 20.61
CA VAL A 33 -32.37 -41.95 21.44
C VAL A 33 -31.30 -41.27 20.60
N ASN A 34 -30.56 -40.34 21.20
CA ASN A 34 -29.46 -39.67 20.52
C ASN A 34 -28.29 -40.64 20.36
N ASN A 35 -27.83 -40.81 19.13
CA ASN A 35 -26.69 -41.63 18.81
C ASN A 35 -25.42 -40.78 18.96
N LEU A 36 -24.50 -41.22 19.83
CA LEU A 36 -23.24 -40.51 20.09
C LEU A 36 -22.37 -40.37 18.82
N GLY A 37 -22.40 -41.37 17.94
CA GLY A 37 -21.69 -41.34 16.66
C GLY A 37 -22.27 -40.33 15.68
N LEU A 38 -23.60 -40.29 15.52
CA LEU A 38 -24.25 -39.28 14.67
C LEU A 38 -24.07 -37.86 15.23
N MET A 39 -24.03 -37.74 16.57
CA MET A 39 -23.74 -36.47 17.23
C MET A 39 -22.29 -36.03 16.99
N ALA A 40 -21.33 -36.95 17.05
CA ALA A 40 -19.92 -36.68 16.72
C ALA A 40 -19.76 -36.30 15.23
N ASP A 41 -20.47 -36.97 14.33
CA ASP A 41 -20.45 -36.67 12.90
C ASP A 41 -20.99 -35.26 12.61
N ARG A 42 -22.13 -34.89 13.22
CA ARG A 42 -22.65 -33.52 13.20
C ARG A 42 -21.63 -32.50 13.72
N GLN A 43 -20.93 -32.81 14.81
CA GLN A 43 -19.88 -31.93 15.35
C GLN A 43 -18.73 -31.75 14.36
N VAL A 44 -18.23 -32.83 13.75
CA VAL A 44 -17.18 -32.78 12.73
C VAL A 44 -17.59 -31.91 11.55
N HIS A 45 -18.79 -32.13 11.00
CA HIS A 45 -19.31 -31.30 9.90
C HIS A 45 -19.48 -29.82 10.30
N THR A 46 -19.93 -29.57 11.54
CA THR A 46 -20.08 -28.19 12.07
C THR A 46 -18.71 -27.51 12.22
N ILE A 47 -17.69 -28.22 12.70
CA ILE A 47 -16.32 -27.70 12.84
C ILE A 47 -15.74 -27.37 11.46
N VAL A 48 -15.86 -28.30 10.50
CA VAL A 48 -15.35 -28.09 9.13
C VAL A 48 -16.04 -26.89 8.48
N GLY A 49 -17.37 -26.81 8.52
CA GLY A 49 -18.12 -25.68 7.98
C GLY A 49 -17.76 -24.36 8.67
N GLY A 50 -17.60 -24.38 9.99
CA GLY A 50 -17.19 -23.22 10.79
C GLY A 50 -15.80 -22.71 10.43
N MET A 51 -14.83 -23.61 10.23
CA MET A 51 -13.47 -23.24 9.80
C MET A 51 -13.46 -22.62 8.39
N ILE A 52 -14.26 -23.16 7.46
CA ILE A 52 -14.41 -22.59 6.11
C ILE A 52 -15.04 -21.20 6.17
N ALA A 53 -16.12 -21.04 6.95
CA ALA A 53 -16.77 -19.75 7.14
C ALA A 53 -15.83 -18.71 7.79
N LEU A 54 -15.09 -19.12 8.82
CA LEU A 54 -14.10 -18.28 9.49
C LEU A 54 -12.98 -17.85 8.53
N ALA A 55 -12.45 -18.78 7.73
CA ALA A 55 -11.43 -18.47 6.73
C ALA A 55 -11.96 -17.49 5.68
N GLY A 56 -13.19 -17.69 5.18
CA GLY A 56 -13.86 -16.76 4.27
C GLY A 56 -14.04 -15.36 4.88
N LEU A 57 -14.47 -15.28 6.14
CA LEU A 57 -14.62 -14.03 6.88
C LEU A 57 -13.27 -13.32 7.04
N VAL A 58 -12.24 -14.03 7.48
CA VAL A 58 -10.87 -13.49 7.64
C VAL A 58 -10.34 -12.99 6.29
N MET A 59 -10.54 -13.73 5.20
CA MET A 59 -10.18 -13.29 3.86
C MET A 59 -10.97 -12.07 3.38
N MET A 60 -12.20 -11.84 3.83
CA MET A 60 -12.95 -10.62 3.53
C MET A 60 -12.44 -9.42 4.34
N LEU A 61 -12.16 -9.63 5.63
CA LEU A 61 -11.68 -8.58 6.54
C LEU A 61 -10.24 -8.16 6.21
N LEU A 62 -9.35 -9.12 5.96
CA LEU A 62 -7.94 -8.87 5.63
C LEU A 62 -7.69 -8.71 4.12
N GLY A 63 -8.57 -9.26 3.28
CA GLY A 63 -8.53 -9.07 1.82
C GLY A 63 -9.18 -7.78 1.34
N GLY A 64 -9.51 -6.90 2.28
CA GLY A 64 -9.54 -5.46 2.11
C GLY A 64 -8.36 -4.98 1.30
N LYS A 65 -8.56 -4.80 -0.01
CA LYS A 65 -7.68 -3.98 -0.83
C LYS A 65 -7.63 -2.61 -0.14
N SER A 66 -6.56 -2.38 0.61
CA SER A 66 -5.83 -1.14 0.55
C SER A 66 -5.82 -0.73 -0.92
N SER A 67 -6.72 0.18 -1.25
CA SER A 67 -6.35 1.34 -2.05
C SER A 67 -5.55 2.27 -1.14
N THR A 68 -4.56 1.77 -0.41
CA THR A 68 -3.21 2.23 -0.66
C THR A 68 -2.69 1.73 -2.00
N PRO A 69 -2.44 2.60 -2.98
CA PRO A 69 -1.44 2.33 -3.99
C PRO A 69 -0.07 2.24 -3.28
N GLY A 70 0.18 1.08 -2.69
CA GLY A 70 1.26 0.87 -1.73
C GLY A 70 2.28 -0.12 -2.24
N ARG A 71 2.74 0.05 -3.50
CA ARG A 71 4.05 -0.47 -3.96
C ARG A 71 4.54 0.09 -5.31
N ALA A 72 4.00 1.19 -5.84
CA ALA A 72 4.46 1.72 -7.13
C ALA A 72 4.29 3.24 -7.33
N GLU A 73 4.07 4.05 -6.29
CA GLU A 73 3.72 5.47 -6.49
C GLU A 73 4.75 6.48 -5.98
N THR A 74 5.90 6.07 -5.44
CA THR A 74 6.99 7.02 -5.17
C THR A 74 7.83 7.37 -6.42
N ALA A 75 7.40 6.90 -7.61
CA ALA A 75 8.05 7.18 -8.89
C ALA A 75 7.10 7.73 -9.97
N GLU A 76 5.80 7.91 -9.68
CA GLU A 76 4.84 8.28 -10.74
C GLU A 76 4.91 9.77 -11.12
N HIS A 77 5.36 10.66 -10.23
CA HIS A 77 5.56 12.08 -10.58
C HIS A 77 6.83 12.35 -11.40
N ASP A 78 7.70 11.36 -11.61
CA ASP A 78 8.86 11.48 -12.50
C ASP A 78 8.74 10.62 -13.76
N THR A 79 7.56 10.08 -14.05
CA THR A 79 7.34 9.29 -15.26
C THR A 79 6.21 9.85 -16.12
N ARG A 80 6.38 9.76 -17.44
CA ARG A 80 5.37 10.06 -18.46
C ARG A 80 5.38 8.97 -19.51
N HIS A 81 4.32 8.92 -20.30
CA HIS A 81 4.31 8.07 -21.49
C HIS A 81 5.13 8.69 -22.62
N CYS A 82 5.88 7.85 -23.31
CA CYS A 82 6.57 8.22 -24.53
C CYS A 82 5.54 8.57 -25.63
N PRO A 83 5.64 9.73 -26.31
CA PRO A 83 4.69 10.11 -27.35
C PRO A 83 4.78 9.24 -28.62
N LEU A 84 5.84 8.45 -28.78
CA LEU A 84 6.08 7.62 -29.98
C LEU A 84 5.73 6.14 -29.79
N CYS A 85 5.95 5.58 -28.60
CA CYS A 85 5.68 4.16 -28.35
C CYS A 85 4.77 3.88 -27.15
N ALA A 86 4.25 4.93 -26.50
CA ALA A 86 3.39 4.86 -25.31
C ALA A 86 3.98 4.17 -24.06
N GLU A 87 5.20 3.66 -24.12
CA GLU A 87 5.88 3.08 -22.96
C GLU A 87 6.22 4.12 -21.88
N THR A 88 6.28 3.67 -20.63
CA THR A 88 6.58 4.53 -19.48
C THR A 88 8.07 4.91 -19.46
N ILE A 89 8.34 6.21 -19.54
CA ILE A 89 9.68 6.81 -19.51
C ILE A 89 9.79 7.85 -18.39
N LYS A 90 11.01 8.23 -18.02
CA LYS A 90 11.21 9.34 -17.06
C LYS A 90 10.87 10.68 -17.69
N ASN A 91 10.41 11.65 -16.91
CA ASN A 91 10.16 13.02 -17.37
C ASN A 91 11.44 13.69 -17.88
N ALA A 92 12.58 13.38 -17.27
CA ALA A 92 13.91 13.81 -17.71
C ALA A 92 14.49 13.01 -18.91
N ALA A 93 13.77 12.02 -19.47
CA ALA A 93 14.32 11.18 -20.54
C ALA A 93 14.41 11.95 -21.86
N VAL A 94 15.65 12.22 -22.31
CA VAL A 94 15.93 12.80 -23.64
C VAL A 94 15.87 11.73 -24.75
N LYS A 95 16.05 10.45 -24.38
CA LYS A 95 15.97 9.32 -25.30
C LYS A 95 15.17 8.18 -24.69
N CYS A 96 14.21 7.65 -25.43
CA CYS A 96 13.41 6.51 -24.99
C CYS A 96 14.23 5.22 -24.98
N LYS A 97 14.24 4.50 -23.85
CA LYS A 97 14.90 3.18 -23.74
C LYS A 97 14.19 2.06 -24.51
N HIS A 98 12.93 2.26 -24.89
CA HIS A 98 12.10 1.24 -25.54
C HIS A 98 12.13 1.36 -27.06
N CYS A 99 11.86 2.55 -27.61
CA CYS A 99 11.83 2.78 -29.05
C CYS A 99 13.07 3.50 -29.60
N GLY A 100 13.97 3.99 -28.74
CA GLY A 100 15.19 4.69 -29.16
C GLY A 100 14.96 6.12 -29.68
N ALA A 101 13.72 6.60 -29.74
CA ALA A 101 13.41 7.94 -30.19
C ALA A 101 13.95 9.03 -29.26
N GLU A 102 14.32 10.15 -29.85
CA GLU A 102 14.68 11.37 -29.15
C GLU A 102 13.41 12.14 -28.75
N ILE A 103 13.34 12.56 -27.48
CA ILE A 103 12.14 13.11 -26.84
C ILE A 103 12.58 14.33 -26.03
N GLU A 104 11.77 15.39 -26.04
CA GLU A 104 12.02 16.56 -25.21
C GLU A 104 11.81 16.24 -23.72
N ALA A 105 12.83 16.49 -22.90
CA ALA A 105 12.74 16.36 -21.46
C ALA A 105 11.79 17.42 -20.88
N VAL A 106 10.82 16.99 -20.08
CA VAL A 106 9.92 17.91 -19.36
C VAL A 106 10.48 18.08 -17.95
N SER A 107 10.97 19.28 -17.67
CA SER A 107 11.31 19.69 -16.30
C SER A 107 10.05 19.62 -15.44
N ARG A 108 10.14 19.01 -14.24
CA ARG A 108 9.07 19.14 -13.25
C ARG A 108 8.75 20.63 -13.07
N ILE A 109 7.47 20.98 -13.16
CA ILE A 109 7.00 22.30 -12.75
C ILE A 109 7.20 22.33 -11.24
N ASN A 110 8.29 22.93 -10.78
CA ASN A 110 8.44 23.23 -9.36
C ASN A 110 7.44 24.35 -9.06
N PRO A 111 6.37 24.12 -8.30
CA PRO A 111 5.44 25.19 -7.99
C PRO A 111 6.20 26.32 -7.28
N ALA A 112 5.79 27.58 -7.44
CA ALA A 112 6.45 28.69 -6.73
C ALA A 112 6.10 28.70 -5.23
N VAL A 113 4.98 28.07 -4.87
CA VAL A 113 4.36 28.04 -3.54
C VAL A 113 3.93 26.61 -3.21
N GLY A 114 3.99 26.21 -1.94
CA GLY A 114 3.59 24.87 -1.52
C GLY A 114 4.28 24.34 -0.27
N TRP A 115 4.07 23.07 0.03
CA TRP A 115 4.64 22.37 1.17
C TRP A 115 6.13 22.09 0.97
N THR A 116 6.93 22.33 1.99
CA THR A 116 8.37 22.10 1.97
C THR A 116 8.78 21.22 3.15
N VAL A 117 9.79 20.38 2.93
CA VAL A 117 10.48 19.66 4.01
C VAL A 117 11.71 20.47 4.38
N ARG A 118 11.81 20.87 5.65
CA ARG A 118 12.91 21.65 6.23
C ARG A 118 13.73 20.75 7.14
N ILE A 119 15.00 20.56 6.82
CA ILE A 119 15.91 19.71 7.58
C ILE A 119 16.91 20.61 8.30
N PRO A 120 16.75 20.84 9.62
CA PRO A 120 17.71 21.62 10.38
C PRO A 120 19.01 20.82 10.51
N CYS A 121 20.09 21.34 9.95
CA CYS A 121 21.43 20.76 10.05
C CYS A 121 22.31 21.64 10.92
N ARG A 122 23.36 21.08 11.57
CA ARG A 122 24.40 21.96 12.12
C ARG A 122 25.20 22.57 10.97
N PRO A 123 25.57 23.87 11.05
CA PRO A 123 26.45 24.49 10.07
C PRO A 123 27.78 23.72 9.96
N GLY A 124 28.28 23.53 8.74
CA GLY A 124 29.53 22.79 8.46
C GLY A 124 29.28 21.48 7.71
N MET A 125 30.05 20.44 8.03
CA MET A 125 30.06 19.18 7.26
C MET A 125 28.70 18.46 7.20
N GLU A 126 27.84 18.60 8.21
CA GLU A 126 26.52 17.96 8.27
C GLU A 126 25.56 18.53 7.23
N PHE A 127 25.59 19.84 7.01
CA PHE A 127 24.79 20.52 6.00
C PHE A 127 25.20 20.09 4.59
N GLU A 128 26.50 20.07 4.28
CA GLU A 128 26.99 19.66 2.96
C GLU A 128 26.73 18.18 2.66
N ALA A 129 26.86 17.31 3.66
CA ALA A 129 26.56 15.89 3.52
C ALA A 129 25.07 15.68 3.23
N THR A 130 24.20 16.35 3.99
CA THR A 130 22.75 16.28 3.79
C THR A 130 22.33 16.82 2.44
N GLN A 131 22.90 17.95 2.00
CA GLN A 131 22.62 18.51 0.68
C GLN A 131 23.03 17.56 -0.44
N LYS A 132 24.21 16.93 -0.33
CA LYS A 132 24.67 15.94 -1.32
C LYS A 132 23.75 14.72 -1.40
N ILE A 133 23.28 14.21 -0.26
CA ILE A 133 22.34 13.07 -0.21
C ILE A 133 21.02 13.42 -0.89
N VAL A 134 20.46 14.58 -0.53
CA VAL A 134 19.18 15.05 -1.11
C VAL A 134 19.32 15.27 -2.62
N SER A 135 20.44 15.82 -3.09
CA SER A 135 20.72 16.00 -4.51
C SER A 135 20.98 14.67 -5.24
N SER A 136 21.64 13.69 -4.61
CA SER A 136 21.89 12.38 -5.23
C SER A 136 20.62 11.57 -5.44
N ASP A 137 19.64 11.75 -4.56
CA ASP A 137 18.33 11.10 -4.65
C ASP A 137 17.40 11.79 -5.67
N GLY A 138 17.79 12.93 -6.23
CA GLY A 138 17.02 13.66 -7.23
C GLY A 138 15.82 14.42 -6.67
N TRP A 139 15.83 14.74 -5.37
CA TRP A 139 14.79 15.57 -4.77
C TRP A 139 14.92 17.05 -5.20
N PRO A 140 13.80 17.76 -5.38
CA PRO A 140 13.83 19.17 -5.73
C PRO A 140 14.28 19.97 -4.50
N CYS A 141 15.54 20.38 -4.45
CA CYS A 141 16.04 21.26 -3.39
C CYS A 141 15.83 22.73 -3.76
N ASP A 142 15.18 23.49 -2.86
CA ASP A 142 15.15 24.95 -2.96
C ASP A 142 16.46 25.54 -2.41
N LYS A 143 16.68 26.84 -2.63
CA LYS A 143 17.86 27.54 -2.11
C LYS A 143 17.96 27.35 -0.60
N PRO A 144 19.15 27.04 -0.07
CA PRO A 144 19.32 26.83 1.34
C PRO A 144 19.03 28.10 2.14
N ASP A 145 18.30 27.91 3.23
CA ASP A 145 17.90 28.97 4.15
C ASP A 145 18.78 28.84 5.41
N GLY A 146 19.98 29.42 5.34
CA GLY A 146 21.00 29.29 6.38
C GLY A 146 21.47 27.84 6.54
N ALA A 147 21.34 27.28 7.75
CA ALA A 147 21.72 25.90 8.06
C ALA A 147 20.56 24.89 7.85
N VAL A 148 19.55 25.26 7.07
CA VAL A 148 18.37 24.42 6.80
C VAL A 148 18.36 24.00 5.34
N VAL A 149 18.35 22.69 5.09
CA VAL A 149 18.13 22.14 3.75
C VAL A 149 16.63 22.10 3.49
N VAL A 150 16.19 22.70 2.38
CA VAL A 150 14.77 22.81 2.01
C VAL A 150 14.49 21.95 0.77
N ILE A 151 13.48 21.08 0.86
CA ILE A 151 13.03 20.22 -0.24
C ILE A 151 11.59 20.58 -0.62
N GLY A 152 11.34 20.75 -1.91
CA GLY A 152 10.08 21.22 -2.49
C GLY A 152 10.24 22.58 -3.19
N PRO A 153 9.17 23.38 -3.28
CA PRO A 153 7.83 23.14 -2.71
C PRO A 153 7.01 22.09 -3.47
N TYR A 154 6.09 21.45 -2.77
CA TYR A 154 5.13 20.46 -3.26
C TYR A 154 3.71 21.03 -3.22
N ALA A 155 2.88 20.73 -4.21
CA ALA A 155 1.51 21.23 -4.24
C ALA A 155 0.67 20.65 -3.08
N GLU A 156 0.78 19.34 -2.83
CA GLU A 156 0.05 18.67 -1.78
C GLU A 156 0.91 18.41 -0.53
N LYS A 157 0.26 18.43 0.64
CA LYS A 157 0.92 18.10 1.91
C LYS A 157 1.42 16.67 1.95
N GLN A 158 0.71 15.76 1.28
CA GLN A 158 0.99 14.32 1.32
C GLN A 158 2.34 14.01 0.65
N ASP A 159 2.63 14.67 -0.47
CA ASP A 159 3.92 14.54 -1.18
C ASP A 159 5.10 14.89 -0.26
N ALA A 160 5.00 16.01 0.46
CA ALA A 160 6.04 16.45 1.40
C ALA A 160 6.19 15.48 2.59
N VAL A 161 5.08 14.89 3.08
CA VAL A 161 5.10 13.87 4.14
C VAL A 161 5.80 12.60 3.67
N GLU A 162 5.55 12.16 2.43
CA GLU A 162 6.17 10.95 1.87
C GLU A 162 7.69 11.14 1.69
N VAL A 163 8.11 12.30 1.20
CA VAL A 163 9.53 12.68 1.08
C VAL A 163 10.22 12.60 2.45
N LEU A 164 9.62 13.22 3.47
CA LEU A 164 10.14 13.18 4.84
C LEU A 164 10.22 11.75 5.40
N LYS A 165 9.24 10.90 5.07
CA LYS A 165 9.23 9.49 5.47
C LYS A 165 10.35 8.71 4.78
N ASN A 166 10.59 8.95 3.50
CA ASN A 166 11.66 8.28 2.76
C ASN A 166 13.04 8.68 3.30
N LEU A 167 13.27 9.97 3.54
CA LEU A 167 14.52 10.45 4.14
C LEU A 167 14.80 9.84 5.51
N ARG A 168 13.76 9.64 6.32
CA ARG A 168 13.88 8.98 7.61
C ARG A 168 14.27 7.50 7.47
N VAL A 169 13.65 6.78 6.54
CA VAL A 169 13.90 5.35 6.35
C VAL A 169 15.25 5.08 5.70
N SER A 170 15.59 5.85 4.66
CA SER A 170 16.77 5.61 3.82
C SER A 170 18.04 6.22 4.42
N HIS A 171 17.94 7.36 5.08
CA HIS A 171 19.10 8.14 5.53
C HIS A 171 19.09 8.50 7.02
N SER A 172 18.08 8.07 7.79
CA SER A 172 17.89 8.47 9.20
C SER A 172 17.87 10.00 9.40
N ILE A 173 17.42 10.74 8.37
CA ILE A 173 17.33 12.20 8.41
C ILE A 173 15.96 12.60 8.97
N PHE A 174 15.97 13.57 9.88
CA PHE A 174 14.77 14.14 10.48
C PHE A 174 14.58 15.59 10.04
N GLY A 175 13.33 15.98 9.80
CA GLY A 175 12.97 17.32 9.37
C GLY A 175 11.53 17.64 9.71
N GLU A 176 11.15 18.88 9.43
CA GLU A 176 9.84 19.47 9.71
C GLU A 176 9.14 19.85 8.42
N LEU A 177 7.80 19.86 8.44
CA LEU A 177 6.99 20.29 7.31
C LEU A 177 6.59 21.75 7.48
N SER A 178 6.85 22.57 6.47
CA SER A 178 6.47 23.98 6.46
C SER A 178 5.79 24.35 5.15
N TYR A 179 4.73 25.14 5.22
CA TYR A 179 4.10 25.69 4.01
C TYR A 179 4.79 27.00 3.62
N LYS A 180 5.27 27.09 2.38
CA LYS A 180 5.83 28.30 1.79
C LYS A 180 4.74 28.95 0.93
N ALA A 181 4.21 30.06 1.42
CA ALA A 181 3.23 30.89 0.72
C ALA A 181 3.88 31.83 -0.30
#